data_AF-A0A842NK18-F1
#
_entry.id   AF-A0A842NK18-F1
#
_cell.length_a   1.000
_cell.length_b   1.000
_cell.length_c   1.000
_cell.angle_alpha   90.00
_cell.angle_beta   90.00
_cell.angle_gamma   90.00
#
_symmetry.space_group_name_H-M   'P 1'
#
loop_
_entity.id
_entity.type
_entity.pdbx_description
1 polymer ?
#
loop_
_entity_poly.entity_id
_entity_poly.type
_entity_poly.pdbx_seq_one_letter_code
_entity_poly.pdbx_strand_id
1 'polypeptide(L)'
;MKISKFEIVDRCLFWKAEKILVVGDLHLGYEGVLKESGVSLSLGQMEENYKIFKKIFKKTGKVDKIILLGDVKHYFGKVLKQESEDFVNLIYFLRENLLKNGKIVITKGNHDSLLEPIIKNYKDVDIVPYLIERGVLFFHGDKKSLESVGFKLFDKKIKLVVEGHFHPAVVLSDGSKKEKYKCFVYGEFLKKKSIIVPSFFPLVDGKNVLDEDTYLNKKDISNNKIYILGDFDKIYKMDLKDLWKE
;
A
#
# COMPACT_ATOMS: atom_id res chain seq x y z
N MET A 1 -10.04 5.71 12.19
CA MET A 1 -9.52 4.93 13.34
C MET A 1 -8.00 5.10 13.42
N LYS A 2 -7.35 4.96 14.59
CA LYS A 2 -5.88 5.03 14.70
C LYS A 2 -5.22 3.64 14.74
N ILE A 3 -4.06 3.52 14.10
CA ILE A 3 -3.17 2.36 14.10
C ILE A 3 -1.75 2.85 14.43
N SER A 4 -1.25 2.51 15.62
CA SER A 4 0.01 3.07 16.12
C SER A 4 -0.02 4.61 16.11
N LYS A 5 0.85 5.27 15.34
CA LYS A 5 0.93 6.72 15.16
C LYS A 5 0.14 7.27 13.96
N PHE A 6 -0.52 6.40 13.20
CA PHE A 6 -1.22 6.76 11.97
C PHE A 6 -2.73 6.77 12.17
N GLU A 7 -3.42 7.60 11.39
CA GLU A 7 -4.86 7.52 11.17
C GLU A 7 -5.11 6.71 9.89
N ILE A 8 -5.99 5.72 9.95
CA ILE A 8 -6.46 5.01 8.77
C ILE A 8 -7.48 5.89 8.06
N VAL A 9 -7.22 6.17 6.78
CA VAL A 9 -8.10 6.94 5.89
C VAL A 9 -8.28 6.13 4.61
N ASP A 10 -9.45 5.52 4.44
CA ASP A 10 -9.69 4.51 3.41
C ASP A 10 -8.60 3.41 3.50
N ARG A 11 -7.98 3.05 2.39
CA ARG A 11 -6.87 2.09 2.29
C ARG A 11 -5.47 2.71 2.49
N CYS A 12 -5.37 3.90 3.08
CA CYS A 12 -4.10 4.60 3.32
C CYS A 12 -3.81 4.83 4.81
N LEU A 13 -2.54 5.03 5.15
CA LEU A 13 -2.12 5.56 6.45
C LEU A 13 -1.83 7.05 6.34
N PHE A 14 -2.44 7.86 7.22
CA PHE A 14 -2.14 9.28 7.35
C PHE A 14 -1.40 9.56 8.65
N TRP A 15 -0.15 10.00 8.54
CA TRP A 15 0.64 10.50 9.66
C TRP A 15 0.39 11.98 9.85
N LYS A 16 -0.69 12.31 10.56
CA LYS A 16 -1.17 13.69 10.73
C LYS A 16 -0.10 14.67 11.24
N ALA A 17 0.70 14.26 12.24
CA ALA A 17 1.73 15.11 12.83
C ALA A 17 2.82 15.53 11.83
N GLU A 18 3.12 14.67 10.86
CA GLU A 18 4.16 14.90 9.84
C GLU A 18 3.57 15.26 8.47
N LYS A 19 2.24 15.30 8.37
CA LYS A 19 1.49 15.44 7.12
C LYS A 19 2.02 14.49 6.04
N ILE A 20 2.14 13.21 6.36
CA ILE A 20 2.59 12.16 5.42
C ILE A 20 1.42 11.24 5.10
N LEU A 21 1.12 11.05 3.82
CA LEU A 21 0.20 10.02 3.35
C LEU A 21 1.00 8.81 2.86
N VAL A 22 0.64 7.60 3.27
CA VAL A 22 1.29 6.35 2.86
C VAL A 22 0.27 5.50 2.11
N VAL A 23 0.67 5.02 0.94
CA VAL A 23 -0.16 4.31 -0.03
C VAL A 23 0.59 3.05 -0.47
N GLY A 24 -0.05 1.88 -0.44
CA GLY A 24 0.56 0.64 -0.95
C GLY A 24 0.01 0.27 -2.33
N ASP A 25 0.86 -0.30 -3.19
CA ASP A 25 0.47 -1.14 -4.33
C ASP A 25 -0.69 -0.60 -5.20
N LEU A 26 -0.38 0.33 -6.10
CA LEU A 26 -1.37 0.95 -7.01
C LEU A 26 -1.68 0.08 -8.23
N HIS A 27 -0.68 -0.67 -8.71
CA HIS A 27 -0.75 -1.54 -9.90
C HIS A 27 -1.31 -0.84 -11.14
N LEU A 28 -0.88 0.40 -11.42
CA LEU A 28 -1.30 1.11 -12.63
C LEU A 28 -1.00 0.28 -13.89
N GLY A 29 -1.96 0.24 -14.82
CA GLY A 29 -1.83 -0.51 -16.07
C GLY A 29 -2.35 -1.94 -16.02
N TYR A 30 -2.74 -2.46 -14.84
CA TYR A 30 -3.25 -3.82 -14.70
C TYR A 30 -4.48 -4.12 -15.58
N GLU A 31 -5.34 -3.12 -15.84
CA GLU A 31 -6.47 -3.28 -16.77
C GLU A 31 -6.01 -3.59 -18.21
N GLY A 32 -4.87 -3.03 -18.64
CA GLY A 32 -4.28 -3.36 -19.94
C GLY A 32 -3.88 -4.83 -20.04
N VAL A 33 -3.36 -5.38 -18.94
CA VAL A 33 -2.98 -6.80 -18.83
C VAL A 33 -4.21 -7.70 -18.94
N LEU A 34 -5.28 -7.35 -18.24
CA LEU A 34 -6.55 -8.08 -18.34
C LEU A 34 -7.05 -8.06 -19.79
N LYS A 35 -7.00 -6.91 -20.46
CA LYS A 35 -7.37 -6.80 -21.89
C LYS A 35 -6.50 -7.66 -22.79
N GLU A 36 -5.17 -7.67 -22.60
CA GLU A 36 -4.26 -8.54 -23.37
C GLU A 36 -4.52 -10.03 -23.11
N SER A 37 -4.95 -10.40 -21.90
CA SER A 37 -5.34 -11.77 -21.55
C SER A 37 -6.74 -12.17 -22.06
N GLY A 38 -7.41 -11.31 -22.83
CA GLY A 38 -8.74 -11.57 -23.40
C GLY A 38 -9.91 -11.11 -22.54
N VAL A 39 -9.65 -10.47 -21.39
CA VAL A 39 -10.69 -9.88 -20.53
C VAL A 39 -10.98 -8.46 -21.01
N SER A 40 -11.96 -8.33 -21.92
CA SER A 40 -12.34 -7.07 -22.57
C SER A 40 -13.29 -6.22 -21.71
N LEU A 41 -12.96 -5.99 -20.44
CA LEU A 41 -13.74 -5.12 -19.56
C LEU A 41 -12.98 -3.82 -19.30
N SER A 42 -13.65 -2.70 -19.55
CA SER A 42 -13.17 -1.38 -19.12
C SER A 42 -13.51 -1.18 -17.65
N LEU A 43 -12.57 -1.54 -16.77
CA LEU A 43 -12.79 -1.55 -15.32
C LEU A 43 -12.63 -0.16 -14.69
N GLY A 44 -12.11 0.84 -15.41
CA GLY A 44 -12.07 2.23 -14.97
C GLY A 44 -11.11 2.46 -13.81
N GLN A 45 -10.00 1.72 -13.76
CA GLN A 45 -9.04 1.74 -12.64
C GLN A 45 -8.61 3.17 -12.27
N MET A 46 -8.23 3.98 -13.26
CA MET A 46 -7.75 5.34 -13.04
C MET A 46 -8.82 6.28 -12.48
N GLU A 47 -10.04 6.19 -13.01
CA GLU A 47 -11.16 7.00 -12.54
C GLU A 47 -11.48 6.68 -11.07
N GLU A 48 -11.51 5.40 -10.72
CA GLU A 48 -11.76 4.95 -9.36
C GLU A 48 -10.62 5.37 -8.41
N ASN A 49 -9.37 5.23 -8.83
CA ASN A 49 -8.21 5.73 -8.08
C ASN A 49 -8.36 7.22 -7.76
N TYR A 50 -8.72 8.06 -8.73
CA TYR A 50 -8.92 9.49 -8.51
C TYR A 50 -10.10 9.78 -7.58
N LYS A 51 -11.22 9.03 -7.70
CA LYS A 51 -12.36 9.17 -6.77
C LYS A 51 -11.95 8.88 -5.34
N ILE A 52 -11.20 7.80 -5.10
CA ILE A 52 -10.71 7.42 -3.78
C ILE A 52 -9.73 8.47 -3.25
N PHE A 53 -8.73 8.87 -4.05
CA PHE A 53 -7.78 9.90 -3.60
C PHE A 53 -8.45 11.23 -3.28
N LYS A 54 -9.43 11.69 -4.08
CA LYS A 54 -10.19 12.91 -3.77
C LYS A 54 -10.89 12.81 -2.42
N LYS A 55 -11.49 11.65 -2.09
CA LYS A 55 -12.09 11.40 -0.77
C LYS A 55 -11.04 11.45 0.34
N ILE A 56 -9.86 10.86 0.12
CA ILE A 56 -8.75 10.86 1.07
C ILE A 56 -8.26 12.29 1.32
N PHE A 57 -7.92 13.06 0.28
CA PHE A 57 -7.43 14.43 0.42
C PHE A 57 -8.47 15.40 0.98
N LYS A 58 -9.77 15.15 0.78
CA LYS A 58 -10.84 15.88 1.48
C LYS A 58 -10.77 15.67 3.01
N LYS A 59 -10.33 14.50 3.47
CA LYS A 59 -10.19 14.17 4.91
C LYS A 59 -8.84 14.59 5.48
N THR A 60 -7.75 14.41 4.73
CA THR A 60 -6.39 14.70 5.21
C THR A 60 -5.96 16.14 5.00
N GLY A 61 -6.57 16.84 4.03
CA GLY A 61 -6.02 18.06 3.46
C GLY A 61 -4.74 17.80 2.65
N LYS A 62 -4.06 18.88 2.28
CA LYS A 62 -2.76 18.81 1.61
C LYS A 62 -1.67 18.28 2.53
N VAL A 63 -0.72 17.56 1.96
CA VAL A 63 0.32 16.82 2.69
C VAL A 63 1.72 17.30 2.31
N ASP A 64 2.69 17.14 3.21
CA ASP A 64 4.11 17.44 2.94
C ASP A 64 4.79 16.27 2.20
N LYS A 65 4.27 15.05 2.36
CA LYS A 65 4.85 13.88 1.70
C LYS A 65 3.79 12.85 1.34
N ILE A 66 3.95 12.25 0.17
CA ILE A 66 3.22 11.05 -0.23
C ILE A 66 4.25 9.93 -0.40
N ILE A 67 4.11 8.85 0.35
CA ILE A 67 4.97 7.67 0.25
C ILE A 67 4.18 6.59 -0.49
N LEU A 68 4.68 6.15 -1.65
CA LEU A 68 4.13 5.02 -2.40
C LEU A 68 5.00 3.79 -2.11
N LEU A 69 4.43 2.76 -1.48
CA LEU A 69 5.13 1.55 -1.02
C LEU A 69 5.31 0.51 -2.15
N GLY A 70 5.90 0.94 -3.25
CA GLY A 70 6.19 0.08 -4.40
C GLY A 70 4.97 -0.44 -5.14
N ASP A 71 5.24 -1.14 -6.23
CA ASP A 71 4.25 -1.64 -7.20
C ASP A 71 3.27 -0.52 -7.60
N VAL A 72 3.86 0.63 -7.93
CA VAL A 72 3.09 1.78 -8.40
C VAL A 72 2.56 1.47 -9.79
N LYS A 73 3.41 0.89 -10.64
CA LYS A 73 3.06 0.51 -12.00
C LYS A 73 3.35 -0.97 -12.23
N HIS A 74 2.45 -1.62 -12.95
CA HIS A 74 2.62 -2.99 -13.38
C HIS A 74 3.20 -3.00 -14.79
N TYR A 75 4.41 -3.56 -14.99
CA TYR A 75 5.08 -3.61 -16.29
C TYR A 75 5.07 -5.04 -16.88
N PHE A 76 4.61 -5.19 -18.13
CA PHE A 76 4.71 -6.44 -18.90
C PHE A 76 5.46 -6.24 -20.22
N GLY A 77 6.79 -6.35 -20.21
CA GLY A 77 7.64 -6.59 -21.39
C GLY A 77 7.77 -5.47 -22.45
N LYS A 78 6.72 -4.71 -22.73
CA LYS A 78 6.70 -3.51 -23.57
C LYS A 78 6.05 -2.38 -22.78
N VAL A 79 6.69 -1.22 -22.75
CA VAL A 79 6.07 -0.03 -22.16
C VAL A 79 4.95 0.41 -23.09
N LEU A 80 3.68 0.13 -22.74
CA LEU A 80 2.57 0.72 -23.46
C LEU A 80 2.58 2.24 -23.19
N LYS A 81 2.46 3.04 -24.25
CA LYS A 81 2.47 4.50 -24.17
C LYS A 81 1.44 5.02 -23.13
N GLN A 82 0.26 4.40 -23.11
CA GLN A 82 -0.84 4.71 -22.21
C GLN A 82 -0.48 4.56 -20.72
N GLU A 83 0.23 3.49 -20.34
CA GLU A 83 0.59 3.28 -18.94
C GLU A 83 1.59 4.32 -18.42
N SER A 84 2.42 4.87 -19.30
CA SER A 84 3.33 5.96 -18.96
C SER A 84 2.55 7.27 -18.78
N GLU A 85 1.50 7.49 -19.58
CA GLU A 85 0.59 8.63 -19.42
C GLU A 85 -0.21 8.54 -18.11
N ASP A 86 -0.72 7.36 -17.74
CA ASP A 86 -1.46 7.15 -16.49
C ASP A 86 -0.60 7.43 -15.26
N PHE A 87 0.65 6.96 -15.26
CA PHE A 87 1.60 7.26 -14.19
C PHE A 87 1.88 8.77 -14.10
N VAL A 88 2.16 9.42 -15.23
CA VAL A 88 2.41 10.87 -15.27
C VAL A 88 1.20 11.66 -14.78
N ASN A 89 0.00 11.30 -15.21
CA ASN A 89 -1.24 11.92 -14.77
C ASN A 89 -1.48 11.74 -13.27
N LEU A 90 -1.21 10.54 -12.74
CA LEU A 90 -1.26 10.30 -11.29
C LEU A 90 -0.29 11.21 -10.56
N ILE A 91 0.96 11.31 -11.01
CA ILE A 91 1.97 12.17 -10.39
C ILE A 91 1.50 13.63 -10.38
N TYR A 92 0.98 14.16 -11.49
CA TYR A 92 0.43 15.53 -11.52
C TYR A 92 -0.71 15.73 -10.53
N PHE A 93 -1.68 14.80 -10.51
CA PHE A 93 -2.79 14.85 -9.57
C PHE A 93 -2.31 14.80 -8.10
N LEU A 94 -1.34 13.95 -7.77
CA LEU A 94 -0.80 13.88 -6.41
C LEU A 94 -0.07 15.17 -6.02
N ARG A 95 0.64 15.81 -6.97
CA ARG A 95 1.34 17.09 -6.74
C ARG A 95 0.40 18.24 -6.40
N GLU A 96 -0.78 18.30 -7.00
CA GLU A 96 -1.79 19.31 -6.65
C GLU A 96 -2.21 19.25 -5.17
N ASN A 97 -2.07 18.07 -4.56
CA ASN A 97 -2.40 17.79 -3.17
C ASN A 97 -1.19 17.89 -2.23
N LEU A 98 -0.03 18.29 -2.73
CA LEU A 98 1.15 18.61 -1.91
C LEU A 98 1.13 20.05 -1.42
N LEU A 99 1.76 20.28 -0.27
CA LEU A 99 2.13 21.61 0.21
C LEU A 99 3.28 22.18 -0.65
N LYS A 100 3.59 23.47 -0.51
CA LYS A 100 4.50 24.23 -1.39
C LYS A 100 5.87 23.57 -1.65
N ASN A 101 6.38 22.81 -0.68
CA ASN A 101 7.66 22.07 -0.77
C ASN A 101 7.47 20.57 -0.54
N GLY A 102 6.25 20.07 -0.77
CA GLY A 102 5.95 18.66 -0.57
C GLY A 102 6.61 17.79 -1.63
N LYS A 103 6.74 16.50 -1.34
CA LYS A 103 7.35 15.54 -2.25
C LYS A 103 6.66 14.19 -2.29
N ILE A 104 6.83 13.48 -3.39
CA ILE A 104 6.41 12.08 -3.55
C ILE A 104 7.66 11.22 -3.40
N VAL A 105 7.59 10.16 -2.61
CA VAL A 105 8.67 9.19 -2.45
C VAL A 105 8.13 7.82 -2.80
N ILE A 106 8.74 7.16 -3.77
CA ILE A 106 8.39 5.81 -4.21
C ILE A 106 9.45 4.87 -3.68
N THR A 107 9.06 3.93 -2.81
CA THR A 107 9.96 2.81 -2.48
C THR A 107 9.86 1.77 -3.58
N LYS A 108 10.97 1.29 -4.14
CA LYS A 108 10.94 0.37 -5.29
C LYS A 108 10.23 -0.93 -4.95
N GLY A 109 9.15 -1.24 -5.69
CA GLY A 109 8.56 -2.58 -5.74
C GLY A 109 9.20 -3.46 -6.81
N ASN A 110 8.80 -4.73 -6.86
CA ASN A 110 9.35 -5.67 -7.83
C ASN A 110 8.87 -5.41 -9.26
N HIS A 111 7.76 -4.69 -9.44
CA HIS A 111 7.24 -4.29 -10.74
C HIS A 111 7.77 -2.93 -11.23
N ASP A 112 8.47 -2.15 -10.41
CA ASP A 112 8.81 -0.74 -10.70
C ASP A 112 10.14 -0.54 -11.48
N SER A 113 10.71 -1.59 -12.08
CA SER A 113 12.07 -1.59 -12.66
C SER A 113 12.32 -0.56 -13.77
N LEU A 114 11.26 -0.02 -14.39
CA LEU A 114 11.32 0.93 -15.50
C LEU A 114 10.79 2.33 -15.13
N LEU A 115 10.54 2.61 -13.85
CA LEU A 115 10.08 3.93 -13.41
C LEU A 115 11.21 4.96 -13.33
N GLU A 116 12.45 4.55 -13.05
CA GLU A 116 13.56 5.51 -12.85
C GLU A 116 13.78 6.47 -14.02
N PRO A 117 13.80 6.04 -15.30
CA PRO A 117 13.99 6.97 -16.42
C PRO A 117 12.85 7.98 -16.55
N ILE A 118 11.62 7.58 -16.21
CA ILE A 118 10.44 8.46 -16.28
C ILE A 118 10.51 9.51 -15.16
N ILE A 119 10.88 9.08 -13.96
CA ILE A 119 10.89 9.92 -12.75
C ILE A 119 12.05 10.92 -12.75
N LYS A 120 13.17 10.65 -13.41
CA LYS A 120 14.35 11.55 -13.45
C LYS A 120 14.03 13.00 -13.85
N ASN A 121 12.92 13.23 -14.56
CA ASN A 121 12.48 14.55 -14.98
C ASN A 121 11.69 15.34 -13.91
N TYR A 122 11.38 14.72 -12.76
CA TYR A 122 10.57 15.31 -11.69
C TYR A 122 11.41 15.53 -10.43
N LYS A 123 11.64 16.80 -10.07
CA LYS A 123 12.49 17.18 -8.92
C LYS A 123 11.85 16.90 -7.55
N ASP A 124 10.54 16.74 -7.53
CA ASP A 124 9.71 16.51 -6.35
C ASP A 124 9.25 15.06 -6.20
N VAL A 125 9.84 14.15 -6.99
CA VAL A 125 9.57 12.71 -6.94
C VAL A 125 10.88 11.94 -6.76
N ASP A 126 11.04 11.31 -5.60
CA ASP A 126 12.19 10.46 -5.28
C ASP A 126 11.82 8.98 -5.52
N ILE A 127 12.74 8.18 -6.06
CA ILE A 127 12.64 6.71 -6.07
C ILE A 127 13.81 6.09 -5.32
N VAL A 128 13.50 5.34 -4.26
CA VAL A 128 14.49 4.83 -3.29
C VAL A 128 14.22 3.36 -2.99
N PRO A 129 15.21 2.56 -2.57
CA PRO A 129 14.95 1.19 -2.14
C PRO A 129 14.07 1.12 -0.88
N TYR A 130 14.25 2.07 0.03
CA TYR A 130 13.48 2.22 1.27
C TYR A 130 13.60 3.67 1.76
N LEU A 131 12.72 4.07 2.69
CA LEU A 131 12.76 5.36 3.37
C LEU A 131 12.74 5.16 4.88
N ILE A 132 13.62 5.86 5.59
CA ILE A 132 13.55 5.96 7.06
C ILE A 132 13.15 7.39 7.41
N GLU A 133 12.02 7.53 8.09
CA GLU A 133 11.50 8.83 8.54
C GLU A 133 11.16 8.75 10.03
N ARG A 134 11.89 9.50 10.86
CA ARG A 134 11.66 9.60 12.31
C ARG A 134 11.45 8.24 13.01
N GLY A 135 12.35 7.30 12.72
CA GLY A 135 12.33 5.94 13.30
C GLY A 135 11.25 5.02 12.75
N VAL A 136 10.59 5.39 11.66
CA VAL A 136 9.70 4.51 10.88
C VAL A 136 10.41 4.13 9.58
N LEU A 137 10.49 2.83 9.32
CA LEU A 137 11.00 2.28 8.07
C LEU A 137 9.83 2.01 7.13
N PHE A 138 9.92 2.53 5.92
CA PHE A 138 8.98 2.32 4.81
C PHE A 138 9.70 1.62 3.67
N PHE A 139 9.15 0.53 3.17
CA PHE A 139 9.67 -0.23 2.03
C PHE A 139 8.54 -1.08 1.43
N HIS A 140 8.77 -1.68 0.26
CA HIS A 140 7.72 -2.42 -0.43
C HIS A 140 7.32 -3.72 0.29
N GLY A 141 8.26 -4.56 0.71
CA GLY A 141 8.00 -5.80 1.45
C GLY A 141 8.34 -7.09 0.69
N ASP A 142 8.71 -7.01 -0.60
CA ASP A 142 9.22 -8.15 -1.35
C ASP A 142 10.64 -8.55 -0.93
N LYS A 143 11.11 -9.70 -1.41
CA LYS A 143 12.45 -10.22 -1.09
C LYS A 143 13.57 -9.22 -1.42
N LYS A 144 13.53 -8.55 -2.59
CA LYS A 144 14.59 -7.62 -3.00
C LYS A 144 14.60 -6.35 -2.16
N SER A 145 13.43 -5.81 -1.81
CA SER A 145 13.38 -4.66 -0.92
C SER A 145 13.83 -5.03 0.50
N LEU A 146 13.51 -6.23 1.00
CA LEU A 146 14.02 -6.73 2.28
C LEU A 146 15.56 -6.85 2.28
N GLU A 147 16.14 -7.39 1.21
CA GLU A 147 17.60 -7.44 1.01
C GLU A 147 18.21 -6.04 0.98
N SER A 148 17.55 -5.09 0.30
CA SER A 148 18.00 -3.70 0.18
C SER A 148 17.99 -2.96 1.51
N VAL A 149 17.02 -3.25 2.38
CA VAL A 149 16.99 -2.71 3.75
C VAL A 149 18.11 -3.34 4.60
N GLY A 150 18.29 -4.66 4.51
CA GLY A 150 19.37 -5.39 5.17
C GLY A 150 19.46 -5.11 6.68
N PHE A 151 20.66 -4.81 7.16
CA PHE A 151 20.94 -4.60 8.59
C PHE A 151 20.17 -3.44 9.23
N LYS A 152 19.58 -2.53 8.44
CA LYS A 152 18.79 -1.41 8.97
C LYS A 152 17.54 -1.86 9.73
N LEU A 153 16.97 -3.03 9.43
CA LEU A 153 15.86 -3.61 10.20
C LEU A 153 16.20 -3.81 11.68
N PHE A 154 17.47 -4.09 11.98
CA PHE A 154 17.93 -4.35 13.34
C PHE A 154 18.37 -3.08 14.08
N ASP A 155 18.39 -1.92 13.42
CA ASP A 155 18.72 -0.66 14.07
C ASP A 155 17.72 -0.35 15.20
N LYS A 156 18.25 -0.09 16.40
CA LYS A 156 17.45 0.21 17.60
C LYS A 156 16.63 1.50 17.46
N LYS A 157 17.02 2.41 16.56
CA LYS A 157 16.29 3.65 16.23
C LYS A 157 15.02 3.38 15.42
N ILE A 158 14.96 2.28 14.69
CA ILE A 158 13.74 1.86 13.99
C ILE A 158 12.79 1.24 15.01
N LYS A 159 11.63 1.87 15.18
CA LYS A 159 10.59 1.47 16.14
C LYS A 159 9.36 0.87 15.47
N LEU A 160 9.18 1.15 14.19
CA LEU A 160 8.02 0.74 13.41
C LEU A 160 8.45 0.49 11.97
N VAL A 161 7.92 -0.59 11.42
CA VAL A 161 8.05 -0.97 10.02
C VAL A 161 6.69 -0.81 9.36
N VAL A 162 6.67 -0.30 8.13
CA VAL A 162 5.47 -0.17 7.31
C VAL A 162 5.78 -0.70 5.91
N GLU A 163 5.01 -1.68 5.47
CA GLU A 163 5.22 -2.38 4.19
C GLU A 163 3.91 -2.59 3.42
N GLY A 164 4.02 -2.82 2.11
CA GLY A 164 2.93 -3.19 1.20
C GLY A 164 3.09 -4.63 0.75
N HIS A 165 3.05 -4.87 -0.58
CA HIS A 165 3.36 -6.11 -1.30
C HIS A 165 2.44 -7.31 -1.04
N PHE A 166 2.16 -7.62 0.23
CA PHE A 166 1.37 -8.78 0.62
C PHE A 166 -0.11 -8.64 0.24
N HIS A 167 -0.60 -7.40 0.12
CA HIS A 167 -2.01 -7.04 -0.13
C HIS A 167 -2.95 -7.72 0.86
N PRO A 168 -2.84 -7.44 2.17
CA PRO A 168 -3.66 -8.08 3.17
C PRO A 168 -5.17 -7.85 2.95
N ALA A 169 -5.91 -8.95 2.94
CA ALA A 169 -7.36 -8.99 2.99
C ALA A 169 -7.79 -10.07 4.00
N VAL A 170 -9.04 -10.00 4.45
CA VAL A 170 -9.66 -11.01 5.30
C VAL A 170 -10.94 -11.50 4.65
N VAL A 171 -11.15 -12.82 4.68
CA VAL A 171 -12.43 -13.41 4.29
C VAL A 171 -13.26 -13.59 5.55
N LEU A 172 -14.41 -12.93 5.61
CA LEU A 172 -15.43 -13.13 6.64
C LEU A 172 -16.49 -14.07 6.08
N SER A 173 -16.93 -15.01 6.92
CA SER A 173 -17.89 -16.04 6.54
C SER A 173 -18.90 -16.24 7.66
N ASP A 174 -20.18 -16.31 7.31
CA ASP A 174 -21.25 -16.80 8.21
C ASP A 174 -21.66 -18.24 7.90
N GLY A 175 -20.89 -18.91 7.03
CA GLY A 175 -21.16 -20.25 6.51
C GLY A 175 -21.89 -20.23 5.17
N SER A 176 -22.88 -19.35 5.00
CA SER A 176 -23.68 -19.25 3.77
C SER A 176 -23.10 -18.25 2.77
N LYS A 177 -22.50 -17.17 3.27
CA LYS A 177 -21.91 -16.10 2.48
C LYS A 177 -20.46 -15.91 2.88
N LYS A 178 -19.59 -15.74 1.88
CA LYS A 178 -18.19 -15.35 2.05
C LYS A 178 -17.98 -14.00 1.40
N GLU A 179 -17.43 -13.06 2.15
CA GLU A 179 -17.07 -11.74 1.67
C GLU A 179 -15.62 -11.44 2.02
N LYS A 180 -14.93 -10.77 1.10
CA LYS A 180 -13.52 -10.45 1.24
C LYS A 180 -13.35 -8.95 1.40
N TYR A 181 -12.55 -8.56 2.38
CA TYR A 181 -12.34 -7.18 2.72
C TYR A 181 -10.85 -6.88 2.81
N LYS A 182 -10.40 -5.79 2.19
CA LYS A 182 -9.06 -5.23 2.44
C LYS A 182 -8.89 -4.95 3.93
N CYS A 183 -7.69 -5.18 4.46
CA CYS A 183 -7.42 -4.89 5.85
C CYS A 183 -5.98 -4.41 6.07
N PHE A 184 -5.74 -3.65 7.13
CA PHE A 184 -4.38 -3.45 7.63
C PHE A 184 -4.04 -4.55 8.62
N VAL A 185 -2.79 -5.02 8.61
CA VAL A 185 -2.28 -5.93 9.65
C VAL A 185 -1.32 -5.15 10.53
N TYR A 186 -1.58 -5.12 11.83
CA TYR A 186 -0.70 -4.54 12.83
C TYR A 186 -0.17 -5.64 13.74
N GLY A 187 1.14 -5.76 13.84
CA GLY A 187 1.73 -6.87 14.55
C GLY A 187 3.19 -6.65 14.88
N GLU A 188 3.91 -7.76 14.99
CA GLU A 188 5.36 -7.76 15.09
C GLU A 188 6.01 -8.43 13.87
N PHE A 189 7.12 -7.84 13.43
CA PHE A 189 8.01 -8.39 12.42
C PHE A 189 9.44 -8.25 12.94
N LEU A 190 10.17 -9.36 13.07
CA LEU A 190 11.55 -9.39 13.58
C LEU A 190 11.72 -8.60 14.91
N LYS A 191 10.79 -8.76 15.86
CA LYS A 191 10.75 -8.06 17.16
C LYS A 191 10.58 -6.53 17.05
N LYS A 192 10.07 -6.04 15.92
CA LYS A 192 9.67 -4.65 15.70
C LYS A 192 8.17 -4.60 15.47
N LYS A 193 7.52 -3.53 15.91
CA LYS A 193 6.15 -3.26 15.49
C LYS A 193 6.11 -3.14 13.97
N SER A 194 5.14 -3.76 13.33
CA SER A 194 4.94 -3.71 11.88
C SER A 194 3.51 -3.36 11.51
N ILE A 195 3.35 -2.65 10.39
CA ILE A 195 2.07 -2.44 9.73
C ILE A 195 2.20 -2.90 8.28
N ILE A 196 1.34 -3.83 7.87
CA ILE A 196 1.16 -4.16 6.46
C ILE A 196 -0.06 -3.40 5.95
N VAL A 197 0.14 -2.61 4.90
CA VAL A 197 -0.87 -1.77 4.26
C VAL A 197 -1.58 -2.60 3.17
N PRO A 198 -2.92 -2.55 3.06
CA PRO A 198 -3.63 -3.18 1.95
C PRO A 198 -3.26 -2.51 0.63
N SER A 199 -3.44 -3.23 -0.48
CA SER A 199 -3.24 -2.61 -1.79
C SER A 199 -4.25 -1.49 -2.05
N PHE A 200 -3.78 -0.40 -2.62
CA PHE A 200 -4.62 0.69 -3.08
C PHE A 200 -5.50 0.28 -4.28
N PHE A 201 -5.04 -0.70 -5.06
CA PHE A 201 -5.69 -1.20 -6.26
C PHE A 201 -7.18 -1.55 -5.99
N PRO A 202 -8.14 -0.93 -6.70
CA PRO A 202 -9.56 -1.06 -6.40
C PRO A 202 -10.18 -2.36 -6.90
N LEU A 203 -9.56 -3.08 -7.84
CA LEU A 203 -10.19 -4.21 -8.53
C LEU A 203 -9.95 -5.56 -7.85
N VAL A 204 -8.94 -5.66 -6.98
CA VAL A 204 -8.58 -6.90 -6.29
C VAL A 204 -8.37 -6.62 -4.82
N ASP A 205 -9.06 -7.39 -3.96
CA ASP A 205 -9.00 -7.17 -2.51
C ASP A 205 -7.66 -7.59 -1.89
N GLY A 206 -7.01 -8.61 -2.45
CA GLY A 206 -5.68 -9.06 -2.02
C GLY A 206 -5.65 -10.52 -1.58
N LYS A 207 -4.73 -10.89 -0.67
CA LYS A 207 -4.56 -12.25 -0.14
C LYS A 207 -5.22 -12.40 1.22
N ASN A 208 -5.89 -13.52 1.46
CA ASN A 208 -6.53 -13.78 2.75
C ASN A 208 -5.46 -14.02 3.81
N VAL A 209 -5.46 -13.22 4.87
CA VAL A 209 -4.47 -13.26 5.97
C VAL A 209 -4.53 -14.56 6.79
N LEU A 210 -5.60 -15.35 6.64
CA LEU A 210 -5.83 -16.60 7.36
C LEU A 210 -5.27 -17.82 6.62
N ASP A 211 -4.87 -17.70 5.35
CA ASP A 211 -4.40 -18.85 4.58
C ASP A 211 -3.06 -19.40 5.13
N GLU A 212 -2.90 -20.72 5.15
CA GLU A 212 -1.73 -21.43 5.71
C GLU A 212 -0.40 -21.04 5.04
N ASP A 213 -0.43 -20.79 3.74
CA ASP A 213 0.77 -20.45 2.94
C ASP A 213 1.17 -18.98 3.01
N THR A 214 0.57 -18.21 3.90
CA THR A 214 0.87 -16.78 4.00
C THR A 214 2.17 -16.51 4.74
N TYR A 215 2.86 -15.45 4.34
CA TYR A 215 4.01 -14.89 5.07
C TYR A 215 3.72 -14.61 6.55
N LEU A 216 2.44 -14.38 6.87
CA LEU A 216 1.97 -14.19 8.23
C LEU A 216 2.01 -15.51 9.02
N ASN A 217 1.82 -16.69 8.42
CA ASN A 217 1.58 -17.96 9.12
C ASN A 217 2.74 -18.54 9.96
N LYS A 218 3.84 -17.82 10.10
CA LYS A 218 4.98 -18.24 10.95
C LYS A 218 4.74 -17.84 12.41
N LYS A 219 4.09 -18.71 13.20
CA LYS A 219 4.04 -18.83 14.70
C LYS A 219 3.96 -17.58 15.62
N ASP A 220 3.94 -16.35 15.12
CA ASP A 220 3.92 -15.09 15.90
C ASP A 220 2.62 -14.26 15.70
N ILE A 221 1.59 -14.85 15.06
CA ILE A 221 0.38 -14.14 14.61
C ILE A 221 -0.64 -13.91 15.73
N SER A 222 -0.58 -14.68 16.82
CA SER A 222 -1.64 -14.68 17.84
C SER A 222 -1.88 -13.31 18.48
N ASN A 223 -0.89 -12.41 18.40
CA ASN A 223 -0.96 -11.04 18.92
C ASN A 223 -1.20 -9.98 17.84
N ASN A 224 -1.32 -10.38 16.57
CA ASN A 224 -1.58 -9.45 15.47
C ASN A 224 -3.03 -8.98 15.50
N LYS A 225 -3.21 -7.72 15.18
CA LYS A 225 -4.50 -7.04 15.05
C LYS A 225 -4.75 -6.75 13.60
N ILE A 226 -5.96 -6.99 13.14
CA ILE A 226 -6.39 -6.55 11.82
C ILE A 226 -7.37 -5.40 11.91
N TYR A 227 -7.29 -4.51 10.93
CA TYR A 227 -8.20 -3.38 10.76
C TYR A 227 -8.89 -3.53 9.42
N ILE A 228 -10.09 -4.08 9.44
CA ILE A 228 -10.91 -4.43 8.28
C ILE A 228 -11.56 -3.17 7.73
N LEU A 229 -11.42 -2.95 6.42
CA LEU A 229 -12.05 -1.85 5.71
C LEU A 229 -13.42 -2.31 5.21
N GLY A 230 -14.46 -1.94 5.95
CA GLY A 230 -15.84 -2.19 5.55
C GLY A 230 -16.42 -1.02 4.76
N ASP A 231 -17.69 -1.15 4.39
CA ASP A 231 -18.41 -0.13 3.64
C ASP A 231 -18.60 1.17 4.42
N PHE A 232 -18.83 2.25 3.68
CA PHE A 232 -19.15 3.58 4.22
C PHE A 232 -18.11 4.11 5.21
N ASP A 233 -16.82 3.91 4.91
CA ASP A 233 -15.69 4.33 5.76
C ASP A 233 -15.64 3.68 7.16
N LYS A 234 -16.38 2.58 7.38
CA LYS A 234 -16.33 1.84 8.63
C LYS A 234 -15.06 1.02 8.71
N ILE A 235 -14.41 1.06 9.86
CA ILE A 235 -13.22 0.28 10.15
C ILE A 235 -13.49 -0.58 11.37
N TYR A 236 -13.35 -1.89 11.21
CA TYR A 236 -13.51 -2.86 12.29
C TYR A 236 -12.14 -3.35 12.74
N LYS A 237 -11.95 -3.48 14.04
CA LYS A 237 -10.69 -3.94 14.63
C LYS A 237 -10.91 -5.27 15.31
N MET A 238 -10.10 -6.26 14.96
CA MET A 238 -10.19 -7.61 15.51
C MET A 238 -8.79 -8.14 15.82
N ASP A 239 -8.67 -9.01 16.82
CA ASP A 239 -7.43 -9.79 16.98
C ASP A 239 -7.48 -10.94 15.97
N LEU A 240 -6.36 -11.20 15.30
CA LEU A 240 -6.31 -12.17 14.19
C LEU A 240 -6.62 -13.60 14.65
N LYS A 241 -6.27 -13.93 15.91
CA LYS A 241 -6.62 -15.20 16.57
C LYS A 241 -8.14 -15.42 16.72
N ASP A 242 -8.94 -14.35 16.78
CA ASP A 242 -10.39 -14.49 16.96
C ASP A 242 -11.08 -14.94 15.67
N LEU A 243 -10.40 -14.79 14.53
CA LEU A 243 -10.83 -15.23 13.21
C LEU A 243 -10.38 -16.64 12.85
N TRP A 244 -9.47 -17.23 13.64
CA TRP A 244 -9.01 -18.61 13.51
C TRP A 244 -9.96 -19.62 14.18
N LYS A 245 -11.22 -19.23 14.43
CA LYS A 245 -12.20 -20.10 15.09
C LYS A 245 -12.95 -20.95 14.07
N GLU A 246 -12.70 -22.25 14.22
CA GLU A 246 -13.36 -23.46 13.68
C GLU A 246 -13.08 -23.83 12.22
#